data_AF-A0A2E3EA44-F1
#
_entry.id   AF-A0A2E3EA44-F1
#
_cell.length_a   1.000
_cell.length_b   1.000
_cell.length_c   1.000
_cell.angle_alpha   90.00
_cell.angle_beta   90.00
_cell.angle_gamma   90.00
#
_symmetry.space_group_name_H-M   'P 1'
#
loop_
_entity.id
_entity.type
_entity.pdbx_description
1 polymer ?
#
loop_
_entity_poly.entity_id
_entity_poly.type
_entity_poly.pdbx_seq_one_letter_code
_entity_poly.pdbx_strand_id
1 'polypeptide(L)'
;MFSGCRTTDTANDPAYVEALRARTAKIKSEAPGDYFIGRRHYVYRMRFWGYLREPGQEWKDSYLVVMNERFKSVPDRLPEISEKEEEKFGNDPSQLEEVKRFGFDHNYEYKIKGKFSGSKVYDPNSNMFLPEFILTEYQLINADPGWLISPSEIYNSKVLPEFRGR
;
A
#
# COMPACT_ATOMS: atom_id res chain seq x y z
N MET A 1 31.94 -23.29 21.17
CA MET A 1 31.06 -22.17 21.59
C MET A 1 30.00 -21.99 20.54
N PHE A 2 28.76 -22.42 20.79
CA PHE A 2 27.64 -22.14 19.89
C PHE A 2 27.07 -20.77 20.27
N SER A 3 27.28 -19.77 19.41
CA SER A 3 26.72 -18.43 19.58
C SER A 3 25.24 -18.50 19.22
N GLY A 4 24.37 -18.43 20.23
CA GLY A 4 22.93 -18.40 20.05
C GLY A 4 22.49 -17.06 19.45
N CYS A 5 21.75 -17.10 18.35
CA CYS A 5 21.02 -15.94 17.84
C CYS A 5 20.04 -15.45 18.92
N ARG A 6 20.32 -14.28 19.49
CA ARG A 6 19.37 -13.51 20.30
C ARG A 6 18.35 -12.91 19.32
N THR A 7 17.14 -13.44 19.28
CA THR A 7 15.99 -12.72 18.74
C THR A 7 15.68 -11.58 19.70
N THR A 8 16.16 -10.37 19.39
CA THR A 8 15.71 -9.17 20.08
C THR A 8 14.24 -8.98 19.75
N ASP A 9 13.39 -8.99 20.77
CA ASP A 9 11.96 -8.73 20.65
C ASP A 9 11.73 -7.29 20.19
N THR A 10 11.62 -7.09 18.87
CA THR A 10 11.54 -5.78 18.20
C THR A 10 10.34 -4.96 18.67
N ALA A 11 9.29 -5.62 19.18
CA ALA A 11 8.09 -4.95 19.68
C ALA A 11 8.34 -4.12 20.95
N ASN A 12 9.39 -4.44 21.72
CA ASN A 12 9.76 -3.77 22.96
C ASN A 12 10.92 -2.76 22.80
N ASP A 13 11.40 -2.55 21.57
CA ASP A 13 12.40 -1.51 21.29
C ASP A 13 11.78 -0.10 21.51
N PRO A 14 12.37 0.75 22.37
CA PRO A 14 11.91 2.13 22.57
C PRO A 14 11.74 2.92 21.27
N ALA A 15 12.63 2.71 20.27
CA ALA A 15 12.55 3.40 18.99
C ALA A 15 11.32 2.94 18.18
N TYR A 16 11.00 1.64 18.22
CA TYR A 16 9.81 1.08 17.58
C TYR A 16 8.52 1.65 18.18
N VAL A 17 8.43 1.67 19.51
CA VAL A 17 7.25 2.20 20.22
C VAL A 17 7.07 3.69 19.97
N GLU A 18 8.15 4.46 19.92
CA GLU A 18 8.10 5.89 19.60
C GLU A 18 7.64 6.13 18.16
N ALA A 19 8.14 5.34 17.20
CA ALA A 19 7.70 5.43 15.81
C ALA A 19 6.19 5.16 15.65
N LEU A 20 5.65 4.16 16.34
CA LEU A 20 4.21 3.90 16.39
C LEU A 20 3.45 5.09 16.98
N ARG A 21 3.90 5.60 18.14
CA ARG A 21 3.26 6.74 18.83
C ARG A 21 3.24 8.00 17.96
N ALA A 22 4.37 8.35 17.36
CA ALA A 22 4.51 9.50 16.48
C ALA A 22 3.55 9.41 15.28
N ARG A 23 3.43 8.21 14.68
CA ARG A 23 2.52 7.99 13.57
C ARG A 23 1.05 8.06 13.99
N THR A 24 0.66 7.42 15.09
CA THR A 24 -0.71 7.50 15.61
C THR A 24 -1.08 8.95 15.95
N ALA A 25 -0.17 9.74 16.53
CA ALA A 25 -0.40 11.15 16.80
C ALA A 25 -0.60 11.96 15.51
N LYS A 26 0.24 11.72 14.48
CA LYS A 26 0.09 12.35 13.16
C LYS A 26 -1.26 12.00 12.52
N ILE A 27 -1.63 10.73 12.50
CA ILE A 27 -2.91 10.26 11.93
C ILE A 27 -4.09 10.92 12.65
N LYS A 28 -4.09 10.96 13.99
CA LYS A 28 -5.15 11.61 14.78
C LYS A 28 -5.26 13.11 14.57
N SER A 29 -4.20 13.76 14.07
CA SER A 29 -4.19 15.19 13.76
C SER A 29 -4.71 15.52 12.35
N GLU A 30 -5.02 14.51 11.53
CA GLU A 30 -5.55 14.71 10.19
C GLU A 30 -6.92 15.40 10.24
N ALA A 31 -7.12 16.41 9.38
CA ALA A 31 -8.40 17.10 9.30
C ALA A 31 -9.49 16.14 8.80
N PRO A 32 -10.67 16.07 9.46
CA PRO A 32 -11.77 15.26 8.96
C PRO A 32 -12.26 15.79 7.60
N GLY A 33 -12.90 14.92 6.81
CA GLY A 33 -13.52 15.33 5.55
C GLY A 33 -13.96 14.16 4.68
N ASP A 34 -14.62 14.48 3.57
CA ASP A 34 -15.09 13.53 2.56
C ASP A 34 -13.94 13.16 1.61
N TYR A 35 -12.98 12.42 2.13
CA TYR A 35 -11.84 11.88 1.39
C TYR A 35 -11.25 10.69 2.14
N PHE A 36 -10.45 9.90 1.43
CA PHE A 36 -9.68 8.80 1.97
C PHE A 36 -8.20 9.12 1.94
N ILE A 37 -7.44 8.54 2.85
CA ILE A 37 -5.99 8.42 2.74
C ILE A 37 -5.70 7.05 2.13
N GLY A 38 -5.03 7.05 0.99
CA GLY A 38 -4.65 5.84 0.28
C GLY A 38 -3.16 5.63 0.24
N ARG A 39 -2.73 4.38 0.35
CA ARG A 39 -1.35 3.98 0.08
C ARG A 39 -1.32 2.89 -0.96
N ARG A 40 -0.50 3.11 -1.98
CA ARG A 40 -0.23 2.10 -2.98
C ARG A 40 0.45 0.91 -2.32
N HIS A 41 -0.04 -0.29 -2.59
CA HIS A 41 0.67 -1.51 -2.24
C HIS A 41 0.72 -2.40 -3.48
N TYR A 42 1.84 -2.31 -4.21
CA TYR A 42 2.06 -3.15 -5.38
C TYR A 42 2.45 -4.56 -4.98
N VAL A 43 1.80 -5.55 -5.57
CA VAL A 43 2.28 -6.93 -5.59
C VAL A 43 2.12 -7.46 -7.01
N TYR A 44 3.15 -8.14 -7.48
CA TYR A 44 3.31 -8.62 -8.83
C TYR A 44 2.11 -9.45 -9.27
N ARG A 45 1.56 -9.07 -10.43
CA ARG A 45 0.35 -9.64 -11.07
C ARG A 45 -0.96 -9.51 -10.29
N MET A 46 -0.98 -8.94 -9.09
CA MET A 46 -2.23 -8.76 -8.32
C MET A 46 -2.99 -7.53 -8.78
N ARG A 47 -4.32 -7.56 -8.62
CA ARG A 47 -5.22 -6.55 -9.21
C ARG A 47 -5.74 -5.54 -8.21
N PHE A 48 -5.50 -5.74 -6.92
CA PHE A 48 -5.74 -4.70 -5.94
C PHE A 48 -4.77 -3.54 -6.12
N TRP A 49 -5.24 -2.36 -5.76
CA TRP A 49 -4.44 -1.13 -5.83
C TRP A 49 -3.66 -0.89 -4.53
N GLY A 50 -4.28 -1.15 -3.38
CA GLY A 50 -3.65 -0.88 -2.10
C GLY A 50 -4.67 -0.58 -1.03
N TYR A 51 -4.24 0.15 -0.02
CA TYR A 51 -5.02 0.36 1.19
C TYR A 51 -5.69 1.73 1.19
N LEU A 52 -6.96 1.77 1.60
CA LEU A 52 -7.72 3.00 1.85
C LEU A 52 -8.21 3.04 3.29
N ARG A 53 -8.08 4.19 3.92
CA ARG A 53 -8.64 4.47 5.24
C ARG A 53 -9.26 5.86 5.29
N GLU A 54 -10.15 6.07 6.23
CA GLU A 54 -10.65 7.40 6.54
C GLU A 54 -9.58 8.25 7.28
N PRO A 55 -9.66 9.58 7.23
CA PRO A 55 -8.78 10.46 8.00
C PRO A 55 -8.92 10.18 9.50
N GLY A 56 -7.80 10.12 10.23
CA GLY A 56 -7.81 9.78 11.65
C GLY A 56 -7.92 8.28 11.99
N GLN A 57 -8.25 7.43 11.01
CA GLN A 57 -8.25 5.98 11.16
C GLN A 57 -6.83 5.43 11.05
N GLU A 58 -6.47 4.39 11.81
CA GLU A 58 -5.15 3.74 11.68
C GLU A 58 -5.08 2.80 10.47
N TRP A 59 -3.88 2.51 9.97
CA TRP A 59 -3.70 1.63 8.80
C TRP A 59 -4.16 0.19 9.04
N LYS A 60 -4.12 -0.29 10.28
CA LYS A 60 -4.65 -1.61 10.65
C LYS A 60 -6.17 -1.74 10.50
N ASP A 61 -6.88 -0.62 10.34
CA ASP A 61 -8.32 -0.60 10.13
C ASP A 61 -8.69 -0.27 8.66
N SER A 62 -7.68 -0.12 7.79
CA SER A 62 -7.86 0.19 6.37
C SER A 62 -8.47 -0.96 5.58
N TYR A 63 -8.98 -0.67 4.39
CA TYR A 63 -9.46 -1.65 3.42
C TYR A 63 -8.44 -1.86 2.32
N LEU A 64 -8.13 -3.11 1.98
CA LEU A 64 -7.45 -3.44 0.73
C LEU A 64 -8.47 -3.39 -0.41
N VAL A 65 -8.24 -2.56 -1.43
CA VAL A 65 -9.27 -2.25 -2.44
C VAL A 65 -8.82 -2.55 -3.86
N VAL A 66 -9.82 -2.82 -4.72
CA VAL A 66 -9.68 -2.72 -6.17
C VAL A 66 -10.25 -1.36 -6.60
N MET A 67 -9.47 -0.61 -7.39
CA MET A 67 -9.89 0.68 -7.92
C MET A 67 -10.73 0.49 -9.19
N ASN A 68 -11.96 0.97 -9.18
CA ASN A 68 -12.77 1.13 -10.37
C ASN A 68 -12.41 2.46 -11.04
N GLU A 69 -11.80 2.33 -12.22
CA GLU A 69 -11.24 3.45 -12.99
C GLU A 69 -12.19 3.99 -14.07
N ARG A 70 -13.52 3.77 -13.93
CA ARG A 70 -14.51 4.23 -14.92
C ARG A 70 -14.49 5.74 -15.15
N PHE A 71 -14.16 6.53 -14.13
CA PHE A 71 -14.15 8.00 -14.20
C PHE A 71 -12.74 8.60 -14.20
N LYS A 72 -11.81 7.97 -13.49
CA LYS A 72 -10.44 8.45 -13.33
C LYS A 72 -9.51 7.25 -13.24
N SER A 73 -8.43 7.24 -14.02
CA SER A 73 -7.39 6.22 -13.92
C SER A 73 -6.60 6.36 -12.62
N VAL A 74 -6.05 5.26 -12.12
CA VAL A 74 -5.12 5.29 -10.96
C VAL A 74 -3.80 5.97 -11.34
N PRO A 75 -3.03 6.50 -10.36
CA PRO A 75 -1.79 7.25 -10.62
C PRO A 75 -0.74 6.45 -11.40
N ASP A 76 -0.70 5.13 -11.18
CA ASP A 76 0.32 4.22 -11.69
C ASP A 76 -0.11 3.45 -12.93
N ARG A 77 -1.14 3.92 -13.64
CA ARG A 77 -1.70 3.31 -14.86
C ARG A 77 -0.72 3.40 -16.04
N LEU A 78 0.41 2.70 -15.92
CA LEU A 78 1.46 2.50 -16.90
C LEU A 78 1.40 1.05 -17.42
N PRO A 79 2.14 0.71 -18.49
CA PRO A 79 2.31 -0.68 -18.87
C PRO A 79 2.88 -1.53 -17.73
N GLU A 80 2.39 -2.76 -17.62
CA GLU A 80 3.04 -3.78 -16.79
C GLU A 80 4.44 -4.09 -17.33
N ILE A 81 5.33 -4.53 -16.46
CA ILE A 81 6.65 -5.00 -16.88
C ILE A 81 6.49 -6.26 -17.71
N SER A 82 7.12 -6.29 -18.90
CA SER A 82 7.13 -7.49 -19.74
C SER A 82 8.17 -8.51 -19.25
N GLU A 83 8.02 -9.78 -19.64
CA GLU A 83 8.97 -10.84 -19.24
C GLU A 83 10.42 -10.52 -19.64
N LYS A 84 10.62 -9.94 -20.83
CA LYS A 84 11.94 -9.48 -21.30
C LYS A 84 12.52 -8.35 -20.46
N GLU A 85 11.66 -7.48 -19.95
CA GLU A 85 12.06 -6.39 -19.08
C GLU A 85 12.33 -6.87 -17.66
N GLU A 86 11.60 -7.87 -17.16
CA GLU A 86 11.89 -8.50 -15.87
C GLU A 86 13.28 -9.13 -15.85
N GLU A 87 13.68 -9.82 -16.92
CA GLU A 87 15.02 -10.39 -17.05
C GLU A 87 16.12 -9.32 -16.97
N LYS A 88 15.84 -8.11 -17.47
CA LYS A 88 16.81 -7.00 -17.51
C LYS A 88 16.81 -6.18 -16.22
N PHE A 89 15.64 -5.83 -15.71
CA PHE A 89 15.45 -4.80 -14.70
C PHE A 89 15.00 -5.36 -13.34
N GLY A 90 14.64 -6.64 -13.28
CA GLY A 90 13.99 -7.24 -12.12
C GLY A 90 12.48 -6.98 -12.11
N ASN A 91 11.79 -7.52 -11.12
CA ASN A 91 10.33 -7.57 -11.09
C ASN A 91 9.69 -6.68 -10.02
N ASP A 92 10.46 -5.74 -9.45
CA ASP A 92 9.95 -4.73 -8.53
C ASP A 92 9.92 -3.37 -9.23
N PRO A 93 8.73 -2.94 -9.73
CA PRO A 93 8.56 -1.66 -10.41
C PRO A 93 9.00 -0.44 -9.60
N SER A 94 9.06 -0.55 -8.27
CA SER A 94 9.50 0.55 -7.39
C SER A 94 11.01 0.79 -7.42
N GLN A 95 11.79 -0.20 -7.87
CA GLN A 95 13.25 -0.15 -7.93
C GLN A 95 13.78 0.13 -9.34
N LEU A 96 12.88 0.37 -10.31
CA LEU A 96 13.26 0.59 -11.70
C LEU A 96 13.61 2.07 -11.93
N GLU A 97 14.89 2.39 -11.91
CA GLU A 97 15.37 3.78 -12.09
C GLU A 97 15.27 4.26 -13.55
N GLU A 98 15.56 3.38 -14.52
CA GLU A 98 15.58 3.74 -15.95
C GLU A 98 14.17 3.91 -16.53
N VAL A 99 13.17 3.22 -15.97
CA VAL A 99 11.86 3.10 -16.59
C VAL A 99 10.74 2.92 -15.56
N LYS A 100 9.68 3.71 -15.68
CA LYS A 100 8.49 3.57 -14.84
C LYS A 100 7.53 2.54 -15.43
N ARG A 101 7.01 1.65 -14.58
CA ARG A 101 6.02 0.60 -14.92
C ARG A 101 4.87 0.63 -13.92
N PHE A 102 3.79 -0.10 -14.21
CA PHE A 102 2.67 -0.26 -13.28
C PHE A 102 3.18 -0.67 -11.89
N GLY A 103 2.79 0.06 -10.84
CA GLY A 103 3.31 -0.11 -9.47
C GLY A 103 4.58 0.65 -9.12
N PHE A 104 5.09 1.54 -9.98
CA PHE A 104 6.30 2.34 -9.70
C PHE A 104 6.17 3.20 -8.43
N ASP A 105 4.94 3.58 -8.09
CA ASP A 105 4.59 4.42 -6.95
C ASP A 105 4.30 3.60 -5.71
N HIS A 106 4.86 2.40 -5.58
CA HIS A 106 4.72 1.57 -4.39
C HIS A 106 4.94 2.40 -3.13
N ASN A 107 4.04 2.26 -2.18
CA ASN A 107 4.01 2.95 -0.89
C ASN A 107 3.80 4.47 -0.95
N TYR A 108 3.56 5.07 -2.13
CA TYR A 108 3.17 6.48 -2.19
C TYR A 108 1.82 6.68 -1.48
N GLU A 109 1.70 7.81 -0.79
CA GLU A 109 0.53 8.20 -0.02
C GLU A 109 -0.24 9.30 -0.75
N TYR A 110 -1.54 9.06 -0.91
CA TYR A 110 -2.45 9.90 -1.67
C TYR A 110 -3.64 10.33 -0.81
N LYS A 111 -4.09 11.56 -1.03
CA LYS A 111 -5.45 11.97 -0.68
C LYS A 111 -6.37 11.59 -1.83
N ILE A 112 -7.41 10.81 -1.56
CA ILE A 112 -8.26 10.20 -2.59
C ILE A 112 -9.72 10.61 -2.37
N LYS A 113 -10.43 10.94 -3.44
CA LYS A 113 -11.89 11.09 -3.41
C LYS A 113 -12.54 10.02 -4.27
N GLY A 114 -13.72 9.62 -3.83
CA GLY A 114 -14.50 8.58 -4.45
C GLY A 114 -15.45 7.97 -3.44
N LYS A 115 -15.95 6.77 -3.75
CA LYS A 115 -16.82 6.04 -2.84
C LYS A 115 -16.71 4.55 -3.06
N PHE A 116 -16.95 3.77 -2.02
CA PHE A 116 -17.19 2.34 -2.17
C PHE A 116 -18.47 2.10 -2.98
N SER A 117 -18.42 1.19 -3.95
CA SER A 117 -19.62 0.85 -4.73
C SER A 117 -20.62 -0.01 -3.96
N GLY A 118 -20.18 -0.61 -2.84
CA GLY A 118 -20.92 -1.63 -2.11
C GLY A 118 -20.74 -3.05 -2.69
N SER A 119 -20.06 -3.17 -3.82
CA SER A 119 -19.75 -4.46 -4.46
C SER A 119 -18.35 -4.94 -4.10
N LYS A 120 -18.09 -6.23 -4.34
CA LYS A 120 -16.77 -6.84 -4.25
C LYS A 120 -16.33 -7.35 -5.61
N VAL A 121 -15.02 -7.29 -5.87
CA VAL A 121 -14.36 -7.80 -7.07
C VAL A 121 -13.48 -8.99 -6.69
N TYR A 122 -13.54 -10.04 -7.50
CA TYR A 122 -12.66 -11.20 -7.35
C TYR A 122 -11.33 -10.95 -8.06
N ASP A 123 -10.22 -11.10 -7.34
CA ASP A 123 -8.88 -11.14 -7.90
C ASP A 123 -8.36 -12.58 -7.90
N PRO A 124 -8.27 -13.26 -9.07
CA PRO A 124 -7.82 -14.65 -9.15
C PRO A 124 -6.40 -14.87 -8.64
N ASN A 125 -5.51 -13.88 -8.78
CA ASN A 125 -4.09 -14.06 -8.44
C ASN A 125 -3.85 -14.02 -6.92
N SER A 126 -4.64 -13.22 -6.19
CA SER A 126 -4.64 -13.24 -4.73
C SER A 126 -5.66 -14.21 -4.12
N ASN A 127 -6.60 -14.70 -4.93
CA ASN A 127 -7.76 -15.49 -4.52
C ASN A 127 -8.61 -14.78 -3.44
N MET A 128 -8.87 -13.49 -3.63
CA MET A 128 -9.60 -12.64 -2.69
C MET A 128 -10.82 -11.96 -3.33
N PHE A 129 -11.85 -11.75 -2.52
CA PHE A 129 -12.95 -10.85 -2.84
C PHE A 129 -12.75 -9.52 -2.11
N LEU A 130 -12.40 -8.49 -2.86
CA LEU A 130 -12.01 -7.19 -2.31
C LEU A 130 -13.09 -6.14 -2.59
N PRO A 131 -13.32 -5.19 -1.66
CA PRO A 131 -14.22 -4.08 -1.91
C PRO A 131 -13.77 -3.24 -3.12
N GLU A 132 -14.75 -2.85 -3.92
CA GLU A 132 -14.54 -1.98 -5.07
C GLU A 132 -14.70 -0.51 -4.68
N PHE A 133 -13.71 0.31 -5.04
CA PHE A 133 -13.71 1.75 -4.82
C PHE A 133 -13.79 2.52 -6.14
N ILE A 134 -14.81 3.35 -6.32
CA ILE A 134 -14.99 4.20 -7.49
C ILE A 134 -14.14 5.45 -7.33
N LEU A 135 -13.02 5.53 -8.06
CA LEU A 135 -12.09 6.65 -8.01
C LEU A 135 -12.62 7.85 -8.82
N THR A 136 -12.62 9.03 -8.20
CA THR A 136 -13.01 10.28 -8.87
C THR A 136 -11.88 11.31 -8.90
N GLU A 137 -11.04 11.36 -7.87
CA GLU A 137 -9.91 12.30 -7.78
C GLU A 137 -8.82 11.75 -6.87
N TYR A 138 -7.57 12.15 -7.09
CA TYR A 138 -6.48 11.90 -6.16
C TYR A 138 -5.45 13.03 -6.20
N GLN A 139 -4.72 13.19 -5.10
CA GLN A 139 -3.58 14.09 -4.95
C GLN A 139 -2.47 13.36 -4.20
N LEU A 140 -1.26 13.35 -4.76
CA LEU A 140 -0.07 12.85 -4.06
C LEU A 140 0.21 13.77 -2.86
N ILE A 141 0.34 13.19 -1.67
CA ILE A 141 0.66 13.94 -0.44
C ILE A 141 2.04 13.58 0.12
N ASN A 142 2.51 12.34 -0.09
CA ASN A 142 3.86 11.96 0.30
C ASN A 142 4.38 10.78 -0.56
N ALA A 143 5.54 10.95 -1.19
CA ALA A 143 6.18 9.91 -1.99
C ALA A 143 7.05 8.95 -1.15
N ASP A 144 7.44 9.34 0.07
CA ASP A 144 8.17 8.48 1.00
C ASP A 144 7.58 8.60 2.41
N PRO A 145 6.49 7.88 2.68
CA PRO A 145 5.78 7.99 3.95
C PRO A 145 6.27 6.96 4.99
N GLY A 146 7.32 6.19 4.68
CA GLY A 146 7.84 5.12 5.54
C GLY A 146 6.96 3.87 5.58
N TRP A 147 7.11 3.02 6.59
CA TRP A 147 6.38 1.75 6.75
C TRP A 147 4.84 1.88 6.70
N LEU A 148 4.12 0.83 6.30
CA LEU A 148 2.66 0.83 6.13
C LEU A 148 1.93 0.30 7.36
N ILE A 149 2.29 -0.88 7.85
CA ILE A 149 1.64 -1.54 8.99
C ILE A 149 2.50 -1.50 10.24
N SER A 150 3.80 -1.80 10.12
CA SER A 150 4.72 -1.78 11.26
C SER A 150 6.13 -1.30 10.88
N PRO A 151 6.89 -0.68 11.80
CA PRO A 151 8.28 -0.29 11.54
C PRO A 151 9.21 -1.44 11.13
N SER A 152 8.85 -2.68 11.46
CA SER A 152 9.59 -3.90 11.11
C SER A 152 9.11 -4.56 9.82
N GLU A 153 8.12 -3.98 9.13
CA GLU A 153 7.58 -4.50 7.88
C GLU A 153 8.63 -4.46 6.77
N ILE A 154 8.79 -5.59 6.08
CA ILE A 154 9.65 -5.70 4.91
C ILE A 154 8.75 -5.91 3.70
N TYR A 155 8.83 -4.99 2.74
CA TYR A 155 8.12 -5.11 1.49
C TYR A 155 8.76 -6.18 0.59
N ASN A 156 7.91 -7.00 -0.03
CA ASN A 156 8.31 -7.93 -1.08
C ASN A 156 7.26 -7.92 -2.19
N SER A 157 7.67 -7.53 -3.39
CA SER A 157 6.78 -7.39 -4.55
C SER A 157 6.14 -8.71 -5.00
N LYS A 158 6.56 -9.89 -4.50
CA LYS A 158 5.99 -11.19 -4.89
C LYS A 158 5.08 -11.81 -3.84
N VAL A 159 5.02 -11.23 -2.64
CA VAL A 159 4.38 -11.84 -1.49
C VAL A 159 3.13 -11.03 -1.14
N LEU A 160 2.01 -11.73 -0.93
CA LEU A 160 0.81 -11.09 -0.39
C LEU A 160 1.12 -10.50 0.98
N PRO A 161 0.69 -9.27 1.28
CA PRO A 161 0.80 -8.73 2.62
C PRO A 161 0.04 -9.62 3.61
N GLU A 162 0.62 -9.79 4.80
CA GLU A 162 -0.01 -10.56 5.89
C GLU A 162 -1.32 -9.89 6.34
N PHE A 163 -1.26 -8.57 6.52
CA PHE A 163 -2.44 -7.76 6.75
C PHE A 163 -3.21 -7.59 5.44
N ARG A 164 -4.53 -7.78 5.48
CA ARG A 164 -5.38 -7.77 4.27
C ARG A 164 -6.52 -6.77 4.33
N GLY A 165 -6.46 -5.86 5.30
CA GLY A 165 -7.55 -4.94 5.60
C GLY A 165 -8.68 -5.56 6.38
N ARG A 166 -9.71 -4.74 6.61
CA ARG A 166 -10.96 -5.10 7.29
C ARG A 166 -11.99 -5.76 6.35
#